data_AF-A0A7J4IHA7-F1
#
_entry.id   AF-A0A7J4IHA7-F1
#
_cell.length_a   1.000
_cell.length_b   1.000
_cell.length_c   1.000
_cell.angle_alpha   90.00
_cell.angle_beta   90.00
_cell.angle_gamma   90.00
#
_symmetry.space_group_name_H-M   'P 1'
#
loop_
_entity.id
_entity.type
_entity.pdbx_description
1 polymer ?
#
loop_
_entity_poly.entity_id
_entity_poly.type
_entity_poly.pdbx_seq_one_letter_code
_entity_poly.pdbx_strand_id
1 'polypeptide(L)'
;AFLGASWQMCQVHVTRAVLRTVPKKDQRDVADLLREAYGNEPRLQDCADTLNARGYRQAANTVERFLPGLLNDTAFPKAQGKRIRTTNVMERMNKELKRRTRVVGAFPSEQAVLRLAGSILRDINEEWIRGCRVS
;
A
#
# COMPACT_ATOMS: atom_id res chain seq x y z
N ALA A 1 20.33 -8.28 -1.48
CA ALA A 1 19.01 -8.79 -1.04
C ALA A 1 19.11 -9.19 0.42
N PHE A 2 18.09 -8.91 1.24
CA PHE A 2 18.04 -9.39 2.64
C PHE A 2 17.55 -10.84 2.65
N LEU A 3 18.46 -11.79 2.89
CA LEU A 3 18.13 -13.22 2.90
C LEU A 3 17.06 -13.52 3.97
N GLY A 4 16.01 -14.25 3.58
CA GLY A 4 14.89 -14.61 4.46
C GLY A 4 13.78 -13.56 4.58
N ALA A 5 13.91 -12.38 3.96
CA ALA A 5 12.83 -11.39 3.94
C ALA A 5 11.83 -11.66 2.79
N SER A 6 10.53 -11.71 3.11
CA SER A 6 9.47 -11.75 2.10
C SER A 6 9.10 -10.34 1.63
N TRP A 7 8.73 -10.24 0.34
CA TRP A 7 8.42 -8.95 -0.30
C TRP A 7 6.93 -8.87 -0.67
N GLN A 8 6.13 -8.19 0.15
CA GLN A 8 4.71 -7.99 -0.14
C GLN A 8 4.49 -6.72 -0.98
N MET A 9 3.69 -6.84 -2.04
CA MET A 9 3.12 -5.70 -2.76
C MET A 9 1.85 -5.22 -2.06
N CYS A 10 1.78 -3.92 -1.80
CA CYS A 10 0.60 -3.33 -1.18
C CYS A 10 -0.62 -3.41 -2.11
N GLN A 11 -1.66 -4.11 -1.66
CA GLN A 11 -2.88 -4.35 -2.43
C GLN A 11 -3.56 -3.03 -2.83
N VAL A 12 -3.55 -2.01 -1.95
CA VAL A 12 -4.10 -0.68 -2.25
C VAL A 12 -3.38 -0.01 -3.42
N HIS A 13 -2.06 -0.10 -3.47
CA HIS A 13 -1.28 0.51 -4.55
C HIS A 13 -1.43 -0.24 -5.87
N VAL A 14 -1.50 -1.57 -5.84
CA VAL A 14 -1.79 -2.36 -7.03
C VAL A 14 -3.20 -2.08 -7.54
N THR A 15 -4.22 -2.06 -6.66
CA THR A 15 -5.59 -1.69 -7.03
C THR A 15 -5.60 -0.31 -7.71
N ARG A 16 -4.97 0.70 -7.11
CA ARG A 16 -4.89 2.05 -7.72
C ARG A 16 -4.18 2.04 -9.07
N ALA A 17 -3.10 1.27 -9.22
CA ALA A 17 -2.36 1.17 -10.48
C ALA A 17 -3.24 0.58 -11.59
N VAL A 18 -3.97 -0.51 -11.27
CA VAL A 18 -4.92 -1.13 -12.19
C VAL A 18 -6.04 -0.18 -12.58
N LEU A 19 -6.68 0.49 -11.60
CA LEU A 19 -7.81 1.38 -11.88
C LEU A 19 -7.44 2.61 -12.70
N ARG A 20 -6.17 3.06 -12.67
CA ARG A 20 -5.69 4.18 -13.51
C ARG A 20 -5.76 3.89 -15.01
N THR A 21 -5.75 2.63 -15.40
CA THR A 21 -5.81 2.21 -16.82
C THR A 21 -7.20 1.73 -17.23
N VAL A 22 -8.20 1.86 -16.36
CA VAL A 22 -9.59 1.40 -16.58
C VAL A 22 -10.54 2.61 -16.65
N PRO A 23 -11.50 2.65 -17.60
CA PRO A 23 -12.52 3.69 -17.67
C PRO A 23 -13.32 3.83 -16.36
N LYS A 24 -13.63 5.06 -15.95
CA LYS A 24 -14.32 5.35 -14.67
C LYS A 24 -15.59 4.53 -14.43
N LYS A 25 -16.37 4.28 -15.49
CA LYS A 25 -17.62 3.50 -15.42
C LYS A 25 -17.42 2.06 -14.94
N ASP A 26 -16.26 1.47 -15.19
CA ASP A 26 -15.96 0.06 -14.88
C ASP A 26 -15.05 -0.09 -13.66
N GLN A 27 -14.53 1.02 -13.11
CA GLN A 27 -13.59 0.98 -11.99
C GLN A 27 -14.17 0.32 -10.74
N ARG A 28 -15.47 0.50 -10.48
CA ARG A 28 -16.12 -0.14 -9.31
C ARG A 28 -16.09 -1.66 -9.44
N ASP A 29 -16.54 -2.17 -10.58
CA ASP A 29 -16.58 -3.61 -10.88
C ASP A 29 -15.17 -4.23 -10.84
N VAL A 30 -14.18 -3.57 -11.48
CA VAL A 30 -12.79 -4.04 -11.44
C VAL A 30 -12.20 -4.01 -10.03
N ALA A 31 -12.54 -3.01 -9.21
CA ALA A 31 -12.08 -2.95 -7.83
C ALA A 31 -12.67 -4.07 -6.97
N ASP A 32 -13.93 -4.45 -7.21
CA ASP A 32 -14.60 -5.54 -6.52
C ASP A 32 -14.01 -6.90 -6.95
N LEU A 33 -13.79 -7.11 -8.25
CA LEU A 33 -13.10 -8.28 -8.80
C LEU A 33 -11.73 -8.50 -8.16
N LEU A 34 -10.90 -7.46 -8.09
CA LEU A 34 -9.59 -7.53 -7.44
C LEU A 34 -9.69 -7.86 -5.95
N ARG A 35 -10.68 -7.28 -5.25
CA ARG A 35 -10.88 -7.51 -3.82
C ARG A 35 -11.22 -8.96 -3.52
N GLU A 36 -12.02 -9.59 -4.37
CA GLU A 36 -12.41 -11.00 -4.26
C GLU A 36 -11.29 -11.97 -4.65
N ALA A 37 -10.40 -11.54 -5.54
CA ALA A 37 -9.24 -12.32 -5.98
C ALA A 37 -8.09 -12.34 -4.98
N TYR A 38 -7.89 -11.27 -4.21
CA TYR A 38 -6.75 -11.17 -3.28
C TYR A 38 -6.65 -12.35 -2.29
N GLY A 39 -5.44 -12.91 -2.20
CA GLY A 39 -5.15 -14.07 -1.35
C GLY A 39 -5.42 -15.42 -2.02
N ASN A 40 -5.76 -15.44 -3.31
CA ASN A 40 -5.91 -16.65 -4.09
C ASN A 40 -5.27 -16.46 -5.47
N GLU A 41 -4.24 -17.25 -5.77
CA GLU A 41 -3.47 -17.14 -7.01
C GLU A 41 -4.31 -17.43 -8.26
N PRO A 42 -5.03 -18.57 -8.36
CA PRO A 42 -5.94 -18.82 -9.49
C PRO A 42 -6.91 -17.67 -9.75
N ARG A 43 -7.54 -17.10 -8.71
CA ARG A 43 -8.48 -15.99 -8.89
C ARG A 43 -7.81 -14.70 -9.37
N LEU A 44 -6.55 -14.45 -9.00
CA LEU A 44 -5.80 -13.31 -9.52
C LEU A 44 -5.46 -13.51 -11.00
N GLN A 45 -5.16 -14.74 -11.41
CA GLN A 45 -4.98 -15.08 -12.82
C GLN A 45 -6.29 -14.93 -13.60
N ASP A 46 -7.40 -15.47 -13.10
CA ASP A 46 -8.73 -15.31 -13.69
C ASP A 46 -9.13 -13.83 -13.81
N CYS A 47 -8.76 -13.01 -12.82
CA CYS A 47 -8.95 -11.56 -12.86
C CYS A 47 -8.14 -10.92 -13.99
N ALA A 48 -6.87 -11.30 -14.18
CA ALA A 48 -6.05 -10.79 -15.27
C ALA A 48 -6.62 -11.20 -16.64
N ASP A 49 -7.02 -12.46 -16.79
CA ASP A 49 -7.62 -12.98 -18.02
C ASP A 49 -8.94 -12.27 -18.35
N THR A 50 -9.78 -12.04 -17.33
CA THR A 50 -11.04 -11.28 -17.46
C THR A 50 -10.78 -9.84 -17.91
N LEU A 51 -9.78 -9.18 -17.33
CA LEU A 51 -9.39 -7.82 -17.72
C LEU A 51 -8.89 -7.79 -19.17
N ASN A 52 -8.08 -8.77 -19.57
CA ASN A 52 -7.57 -8.89 -20.92
C ASN A 52 -8.70 -9.13 -21.94
N ALA A 53 -9.64 -10.03 -21.65
CA ALA A 53 -10.80 -10.31 -22.48
C ALA A 53 -11.71 -9.10 -22.68
N ARG A 54 -11.81 -8.22 -21.67
CA ARG A 54 -12.52 -6.93 -21.75
C ARG A 54 -11.74 -5.84 -22.49
N GLY A 55 -10.53 -6.13 -22.99
CA GLY A 55 -9.66 -5.20 -23.70
C GLY A 55 -8.77 -4.33 -22.79
N TYR A 56 -8.79 -4.55 -21.47
CA TYR A 56 -7.99 -3.81 -20.50
C TYR A 56 -6.58 -4.41 -20.34
N ARG A 57 -5.84 -4.47 -21.46
CA ARG A 57 -4.51 -5.09 -21.52
C ARG A 57 -3.52 -4.55 -20.48
N GLN A 58 -3.47 -3.23 -20.30
CA GLN A 58 -2.57 -2.63 -19.31
C GLN A 58 -2.94 -2.98 -17.86
N ALA A 59 -4.24 -3.11 -17.59
CA ALA A 59 -4.75 -3.55 -16.29
C ALA A 59 -4.36 -5.01 -16.02
N ALA A 60 -4.58 -5.90 -16.99
CA ALA A 60 -4.19 -7.31 -16.92
C ALA A 60 -2.67 -7.47 -16.67
N ASN A 61 -1.84 -6.84 -17.50
CA ASN A 61 -0.38 -6.87 -17.36
C ASN A 61 0.08 -6.35 -15.99
N THR A 62 -0.64 -5.38 -15.41
CA THR A 62 -0.33 -4.86 -14.07
C THR A 62 -0.59 -5.90 -13.00
N VAL A 63 -1.71 -6.65 -13.09
CA VAL A 63 -2.03 -7.73 -12.15
C VAL A 63 -0.97 -8.83 -12.24
N GLU A 64 -0.69 -9.33 -13.44
CA GLU A 64 0.30 -10.39 -13.68
C GLU A 64 1.69 -10.01 -13.18
N ARG A 65 2.15 -8.79 -13.49
CA ARG A 65 3.46 -8.29 -13.06
C ARG A 65 3.62 -8.31 -11.54
N PHE A 66 2.56 -8.03 -10.80
CA PHE A 66 2.62 -7.94 -9.34
C PHE A 66 2.14 -9.19 -8.61
N LEU A 67 1.59 -10.18 -9.33
CA LEU A 67 1.03 -11.41 -8.77
C LEU A 67 1.97 -12.10 -7.78
N PRO A 68 3.27 -12.32 -8.06
CA PRO A 68 4.17 -12.98 -7.10
C PRO A 68 4.28 -12.25 -5.76
N GLY A 69 4.16 -10.92 -5.78
CA GLY A 69 4.23 -10.10 -4.57
C GLY A 69 2.89 -9.89 -3.88
N LEU A 70 1.76 -10.22 -4.50
CA LEU A 70 0.42 -10.06 -3.92
C LEU A 70 0.04 -11.20 -2.97
N LEU A 71 0.75 -12.32 -3.04
CA LEU A 71 0.44 -13.55 -2.31
C LEU A 71 1.26 -13.72 -1.04
N ASN A 72 2.31 -12.92 -0.81
CA ASN A 72 3.20 -13.12 0.33
C ASN A 72 2.49 -12.99 1.68
N ASP A 73 1.38 -12.24 1.77
CA ASP A 73 0.57 -12.16 2.99
C ASP A 73 -0.12 -13.48 3.38
N THR A 74 -0.35 -14.40 2.43
CA THR A 74 -1.01 -15.69 2.71
C THR A 74 -0.13 -16.66 3.48
N ALA A 75 1.19 -16.42 3.49
CA ALA A 75 2.15 -17.18 4.29
C ALA A 75 2.12 -16.80 5.80
N PHE A 76 1.39 -15.75 6.17
CA PHE A 76 1.31 -15.25 7.55
C PHE A 76 -0.04 -15.58 8.21
N PRO A 77 -0.11 -15.60 9.55
CA PRO A 77 -1.38 -15.73 10.27
C PRO A 77 -2.41 -14.69 9.84
N LYS A 78 -3.68 -15.09 9.69
CA LYS A 78 -4.77 -14.22 9.23
C LYS A 78 -4.91 -12.92 10.04
N ALA A 79 -4.61 -12.96 11.34
CA ALA A 79 -4.63 -11.79 12.22
C ALA A 79 -3.65 -10.68 11.77
N GLN A 80 -2.54 -11.05 11.13
CA GLN A 80 -1.50 -10.13 10.66
C GLN A 80 -1.74 -9.69 9.21
N GLY A 81 -2.46 -10.48 8.41
CA GLY A 81 -2.69 -10.23 6.99
C GLY A 81 -3.22 -8.82 6.69
N LYS A 82 -4.17 -8.30 7.49
CA LYS A 82 -4.69 -6.93 7.29
C LYS A 82 -3.60 -5.85 7.37
N ARG A 83 -2.62 -6.03 8.25
CA ARG A 83 -1.49 -5.10 8.41
C ARG A 83 -0.46 -5.25 7.30
N ILE A 84 -0.24 -6.48 6.82
CA ILE A 84 0.74 -6.79 5.76
C ILE A 84 0.25 -6.32 4.39
N ARG A 85 -1.06 -6.47 4.10
CA ARG A 85 -1.66 -6.12 2.79
C ARG A 85 -1.69 -4.62 2.49
N THR A 86 -1.55 -3.76 3.49
CA THR A 86 -1.73 -2.31 3.36
C THR A 86 -0.58 -1.53 3.98
N THR A 87 -0.25 -0.37 3.43
CA THR A 87 0.77 0.53 3.99
C THR A 87 0.17 1.64 4.86
N ASN A 88 -1.09 1.50 5.31
CA ASN A 88 -1.86 2.57 5.96
C ASN A 88 -1.14 3.24 7.15
N VAL A 89 -0.45 2.46 7.98
CA VAL A 89 0.30 3.01 9.13
C VAL A 89 1.47 3.88 8.65
N MET A 90 2.22 3.40 7.66
CA MET A 90 3.33 4.14 7.07
C MET A 90 2.85 5.39 6.33
N GLU A 91 1.78 5.29 5.55
CA GLU A 91 1.18 6.44 4.86
C GLU A 91 0.67 7.50 5.84
N ARG A 92 0.07 7.08 6.98
CA ARG A 92 -0.36 7.99 8.03
C ARG A 92 0.81 8.71 8.68
N MET A 93 1.87 7.97 9.03
CA MET A 93 3.09 8.53 9.59
C MET A 93 3.75 9.52 8.61
N ASN A 94 3.86 9.16 7.33
CA ASN A 94 4.39 10.02 6.28
C ASN A 94 3.56 11.29 6.09
N LYS A 95 2.23 11.18 6.15
CA LYS A 95 1.31 12.33 6.09
C LYS A 95 1.54 13.28 7.26
N GLU A 96 1.71 12.73 8.46
CA GLU A 96 1.92 13.54 9.66
C GLU A 96 3.28 14.24 9.65
N LEU A 97 4.32 13.53 9.23
CA LEU A 97 5.64 14.11 9.02
C LEU A 97 5.55 15.28 8.02
N LYS A 98 4.94 15.07 6.86
CA LYS A 98 4.73 16.14 5.85
C LYS A 98 3.90 17.31 6.40
N ARG A 99 2.86 17.04 7.19
CA ARG A 99 2.00 18.09 7.76
C ARG A 99 2.78 18.99 8.71
N ARG A 100 3.54 18.40 9.63
CA ARG A 100 4.31 19.12 10.66
C ARG A 100 5.58 19.77 10.14
N THR A 101 6.18 19.26 9.06
CA THR A 101 7.33 19.91 8.42
C THR A 101 6.90 21.06 7.50
N ARG A 102 5.67 21.04 6.95
CA ARG A 102 5.18 22.06 6.00
C ARG A 102 5.27 23.50 6.52
N VAL A 103 5.09 23.72 7.82
CA VAL A 103 5.14 25.07 8.43
C VAL A 103 6.54 25.68 8.44
N VAL A 104 7.59 24.87 8.29
CA VAL A 104 8.98 25.34 8.33
C VAL A 104 9.39 25.97 6.99
N GLY A 105 8.79 25.55 5.88
CA GLY A 105 9.11 26.04 4.54
C GLY A 105 10.45 25.55 4.02
N ALA A 106 11.56 26.04 4.59
CA ALA A 106 12.93 25.66 4.24
C ALA A 106 13.77 25.40 5.50
N PHE A 107 14.58 24.35 5.48
CA PHE A 107 15.45 24.01 6.61
C PHE A 107 16.86 24.58 6.41
N PRO A 108 17.50 25.08 7.48
CA PRO A 108 18.85 25.65 7.41
C PRO A 108 19.95 24.60 7.25
N SER A 109 19.66 23.32 7.52
CA SER A 109 20.58 22.18 7.32
C SER A 109 19.85 20.85 7.37
N GLU A 110 20.47 19.79 6.87
CA GLU A 110 19.96 18.41 7.00
C GLU A 110 19.77 18.00 8.46
N GLN A 111 20.67 18.41 9.35
CA GLN A 111 20.56 18.12 10.77
C GLN A 111 19.30 18.75 11.40
N ALA A 112 18.89 19.93 10.93
CA ALA A 112 17.66 20.56 11.40
C ALA A 112 16.42 19.75 10.97
N VAL A 113 16.42 19.20 9.75
CA VAL A 113 15.37 18.28 9.28
C VAL A 113 15.31 17.03 10.15
N LEU A 114 16.45 16.38 10.38
CA LEU A 114 16.55 15.15 11.16
C LEU A 114 16.08 15.35 12.61
N ARG A 115 16.44 16.47 13.24
CA ARG A 115 15.98 16.79 14.61
C ARG A 115 14.45 16.94 14.67
N LEU A 116 13.86 17.69 13.74
CA LEU A 116 12.41 17.86 13.73
C LEU A 116 11.70 16.55 13.41
N ALA A 117 12.15 15.82 12.39
CA ALA A 117 11.58 14.51 12.04
C ALA A 117 11.66 13.54 13.22
N GLY A 118 12.80 13.48 13.91
CA GLY A 118 12.99 12.65 15.11
C GLY A 118 12.05 13.04 16.26
N SER A 119 11.84 14.35 16.48
CA SER A 119 10.86 14.83 17.47
C SER A 119 9.44 14.38 17.11
N ILE A 120 9.03 14.56 15.85
CA ILE A 120 7.70 14.15 15.38
C ILE A 120 7.48 12.64 15.54
N LEU A 121 8.49 11.83 15.19
CA LEU A 121 8.42 10.38 15.32
C LEU A 121 8.36 9.94 16.79
N ARG A 122 9.04 10.66 17.69
CA ARG A 122 8.93 10.43 19.14
C ARG A 122 7.53 10.70 19.64
N ASP A 123 6.94 11.84 19.28
CA ASP A 123 5.56 12.18 19.66
C ASP A 123 4.57 11.11 19.16
N ILE A 124 4.70 10.69 17.90
CA ILE A 124 3.87 9.63 17.32
C ILE A 124 4.00 8.32 18.12
N ASN A 125 5.22 7.96 18.50
CA ASN A 125 5.48 6.75 19.28
C ASN A 125 4.86 6.85 20.69
N GLU A 126 4.95 8.00 21.35
CA GLU A 126 4.30 8.22 22.65
C GLU A 126 2.78 8.07 22.57
N GLU A 127 2.15 8.62 21.54
CA GLU A 127 0.71 8.46 21.31
C GLU A 127 0.33 6.99 21.07
N TRP A 128 1.15 6.23 20.32
CA TRP A 128 0.94 4.80 20.12
C TRP A 128 1.06 3.99 21.41
N ILE A 129 2.04 4.28 22.26
CA ILE A 129 2.21 3.63 23.56
C ILE A 129 0.99 3.88 24.46
N ARG A 130 0.44 5.10 24.43
CA ARG A 130 -0.76 5.48 25.19
C ARG A 130 -2.06 4.90 24.62
N GLY A 131 -2.01 4.26 23.45
CA GLY A 131 -3.21 3.76 22.76
C GLY A 131 -4.04 4.86 22.07
N CYS A 132 -3.55 6.09 22.04
CA CYS A 132 -4.18 7.19 21.33
C CYS A 132 -3.98 7.04 19.82
N ARG A 133 -5.07 7.21 19.05
CA ARG A 133 -4.94 7.29 17.60
C ARG A 133 -4.36 8.66 17.25
N VAL A 134 -3.22 8.67 16.55
CA VAL A 134 -2.65 9.87 15.93
C VAL A 134 -3.72 10.53 15.04
N SER A 135 -4.22 11.70 15.48
CA SER A 135 -5.28 12.47 14.81
C SER A 135 -4.84 12.92 13.42
#